data_AF-A0AAV8GAB3-F1
#
_entry.id   AF-A0AAV8GAB3-F1
#
_cell.length_a   1.000
_cell.length_b   1.000
_cell.length_c   1.000
_cell.angle_alpha   90.00
_cell.angle_beta   90.00
_cell.angle_gamma   90.00
#
_symmetry.space_group_name_H-M   'P 1'
#
loop_
_entity.id
_entity.type
_entity.pdbx_description
1 polymer ?
#
loop_
_entity_poly.entity_id
_entity_poly.type
_entity_poly.pdbx_seq_one_letter_code
_entity_poly.pdbx_strand_id
1 'polypeptide(L)'
;MPNLTSLDLSDNTLTDEGIRYLIPFFVWAFGKVKPLSDLSLESCSITDKGFDELLKHCLPVFRESLSKLSLSDNRLGSIVAENMEKLMGESLVSVSHINISKNRGKNEAAIFISDMISRAPHLVSINAAFNIMPPESFTVIFNALDMHFKERGKLELLDLTNNPQLFISETTSQITKFQHRGNPVVIFSRRPAHFQIMLHRGVQRADR
;
A
#
# COMPACT_ATOMS: atom_id res chain seq x y z
N MET A 1 -3.37 7.94 26.59
CA MET A 1 -3.65 6.55 26.20
C MET A 1 -2.33 5.78 26.16
N PRO A 2 -1.86 5.17 27.26
CA PRO A 2 -0.46 4.70 27.35
C PRO A 2 -0.11 3.44 26.55
N ASN A 3 -1.11 2.74 25.97
CA ASN A 3 -0.92 1.48 25.25
C ASN A 3 -1.58 1.46 23.86
N LEU A 4 -1.83 2.62 23.25
CA LEU A 4 -2.45 2.69 21.94
C LEU A 4 -1.43 2.26 20.86
N THR A 5 -1.63 1.09 20.26
CA THR A 5 -0.78 0.57 19.18
C THR A 5 -1.49 0.59 17.82
N SER A 6 -2.82 0.59 17.81
CA SER A 6 -3.63 0.70 16.60
C SER A 6 -4.55 1.90 16.71
N LEU A 7 -4.56 2.73 15.67
CA LEU A 7 -5.42 3.90 15.56
C LEU A 7 -6.13 3.86 14.22
N ASP A 8 -7.45 3.72 14.28
CA ASP A 8 -8.32 3.77 13.12
C ASP A 8 -9.10 5.09 13.15
N LEU A 9 -8.89 5.93 12.15
CA LEU A 9 -9.60 7.19 11.92
C LEU A 9 -10.41 7.15 10.63
N SER A 10 -10.62 5.97 10.06
CA SER A 10 -11.31 5.80 8.78
C SER A 10 -12.72 6.39 8.80
N ASP A 11 -13.24 6.74 7.64
CA ASP A 11 -14.59 7.30 7.45
C ASP A 11 -14.85 8.61 8.20
N ASN A 12 -13.78 9.34 8.58
CA ASN A 12 -13.87 10.68 9.14
C ASN A 12 -13.42 11.70 8.10
N THR A 13 -14.19 12.78 7.90
CA THR A 13 -13.79 13.86 6.98
C THR A 13 -12.69 14.75 7.59
N LEU A 14 -11.49 14.20 7.75
CA LEU A 14 -10.34 14.90 8.32
C LEU A 14 -9.88 16.00 7.37
N THR A 15 -9.78 15.71 6.06
CA THR A 15 -9.13 16.59 5.07
C THR A 15 -7.65 16.87 5.43
N ASP A 16 -6.96 17.64 4.59
CA ASP A 16 -5.59 18.05 4.87
C ASP A 16 -5.51 18.92 6.15
N GLU A 17 -6.52 19.74 6.41
CA GLU A 17 -6.60 20.56 7.64
C GLU A 17 -6.70 19.70 8.90
N GLY A 18 -7.53 18.65 8.89
CA GLY A 18 -7.63 17.73 10.02
C GLY A 18 -6.32 17.01 10.28
N ILE A 19 -5.59 16.63 9.22
CA ILE A 19 -4.24 16.08 9.36
C ILE A 19 -3.28 17.09 10.00
N ARG A 20 -3.30 18.35 9.59
CA ARG A 20 -2.51 19.42 10.25
C ARG A 20 -2.78 19.52 11.74
N TYR A 21 -4.04 19.40 12.15
CA TYR A 21 -4.40 19.41 13.57
C TYR A 21 -3.98 18.14 14.33
N LEU A 22 -3.89 16.99 13.65
CA LEU A 22 -3.47 15.72 14.25
C LEU A 22 -1.95 15.59 14.39
N ILE A 23 -1.16 16.26 13.55
CA ILE A 23 0.30 16.18 13.57
C ILE A 23 0.89 16.46 14.97
N PRO A 24 0.54 17.57 15.67
CA PRO A 24 1.06 17.83 17.02
C PRO A 24 0.74 16.69 18.00
N PHE A 25 -0.45 16.09 17.88
CA PHE A 25 -0.84 14.95 18.70
C PHE A 25 0.01 13.72 18.38
N PHE A 26 0.21 13.36 17.11
CA PHE A 26 1.04 12.20 16.75
C PHE A 26 2.48 12.35 17.22
N VAL A 27 3.07 13.54 17.01
CA VAL A 27 4.43 13.84 17.47
C VAL A 27 4.53 13.74 19.00
N TRP A 28 3.57 14.30 19.73
CA TRP A 28 3.57 14.27 21.18
C TRP A 28 3.29 12.87 21.76
N ALA A 29 2.26 12.20 21.26
CA ALA A 29 1.75 10.95 21.81
C ALA A 29 2.68 9.77 21.52
N PHE A 30 3.28 9.73 20.34
CA PHE A 30 4.10 8.60 19.90
C PHE A 30 5.60 8.89 19.91
N GLY A 31 6.02 10.14 20.12
CA GLY A 31 7.44 10.51 20.25
C GLY A 31 8.07 10.17 21.60
N LYS A 32 7.29 9.82 22.63
CA LYS A 32 7.77 9.54 24.01
C LYS A 32 7.27 8.22 24.62
N VAL A 33 6.33 7.54 23.97
CA VAL A 33 5.60 6.38 24.50
C VAL A 33 5.76 5.19 23.53
N LYS A 34 5.21 4.02 23.84
CA LYS A 34 5.14 2.89 22.90
C LYS A 34 4.60 3.39 21.55
N PRO A 35 5.33 3.17 20.45
CA PRO A 35 5.01 3.82 19.20
C PRO A 35 3.88 3.09 18.46
N LEU A 36 3.13 3.83 17.66
CA LEU A 36 1.96 3.33 16.92
C LEU A 36 2.40 2.30 15.87
N SER A 37 1.78 1.12 15.86
CA SER A 37 2.07 0.05 14.90
C SER A 37 1.11 0.02 13.71
N ASP A 38 -0.13 0.44 13.91
CA ASP A 38 -1.18 0.35 12.90
C ASP A 38 -1.91 1.71 12.81
N LEU A 39 -1.90 2.31 11.62
CA LEU A 39 -2.62 3.56 11.34
C LEU A 39 -3.55 3.37 10.14
N SER A 40 -4.82 3.68 10.33
CA SER A 40 -5.82 3.71 9.25
C SER A 40 -6.39 5.11 9.11
N LEU A 41 -6.30 5.64 7.90
CA LEU A 41 -6.82 6.94 7.46
C LEU A 41 -7.68 6.74 6.20
N GLU A 42 -8.44 5.65 6.12
CA GLU A 42 -9.25 5.35 4.93
C GLU A 42 -10.42 6.31 4.78
N SER A 43 -10.75 6.67 3.54
CA SER A 43 -11.91 7.52 3.25
C SER A 43 -11.92 8.86 4.01
N CYS A 44 -10.73 9.40 4.32
CA CYS A 44 -10.58 10.59 5.16
C CYS A 44 -10.60 11.93 4.39
N SER A 45 -10.82 11.87 3.08
CA SER A 45 -10.72 13.04 2.18
C SER A 45 -9.35 13.73 2.21
N ILE A 46 -8.29 12.97 2.50
CA ILE A 46 -6.90 13.46 2.51
C ILE A 46 -6.42 13.54 1.06
N THR A 47 -5.67 14.58 0.74
CA THR A 47 -4.98 14.72 -0.55
C THR A 47 -3.50 14.36 -0.41
N ASP A 48 -2.78 14.43 -1.52
CA ASP A 48 -1.32 14.36 -1.51
C ASP A 48 -0.66 15.35 -0.54
N LYS A 49 -1.22 16.56 -0.40
CA LYS A 49 -0.66 17.60 0.47
C LYS A 49 -0.78 17.24 1.95
N GLY A 50 -1.95 16.80 2.39
CA GLY A 50 -2.14 16.37 3.76
C GLY A 50 -1.27 15.16 4.09
N PHE A 51 -1.16 14.22 3.14
CA PHE A 51 -0.27 13.07 3.29
C PHE A 51 1.21 13.47 3.38
N ASP A 52 1.69 14.36 2.52
CA ASP A 52 3.05 14.88 2.58
C ASP A 52 3.36 15.53 3.94
N GLU A 53 2.46 16.38 4.43
CA GLU A 53 2.63 17.03 5.73
C GLU A 53 2.63 16.02 6.88
N LEU A 54 1.72 15.04 6.86
CA LEU A 54 1.69 13.96 7.86
C LEU A 54 3.06 13.29 7.93
N LEU A 55 3.60 12.91 6.78
CA LEU A 55 4.85 12.17 6.67
C LEU A 55 6.04 13.03 7.06
N LYS A 56 6.15 14.24 6.54
CA LYS A 56 7.21 15.19 6.87
C LYS A 56 7.34 15.42 8.37
N HIS A 57 6.23 15.42 9.10
CA HIS A 57 6.24 15.70 10.53
C HIS A 57 6.20 14.45 11.42
N CYS A 58 5.58 13.35 10.97
CA CYS A 58 5.39 12.15 11.79
C CYS A 58 6.32 10.99 11.41
N LEU A 59 7.04 11.05 10.28
CA LEU A 59 8.02 10.03 9.90
C LEU A 59 9.04 9.71 11.00
N PRO A 60 9.66 10.70 11.69
CA PRO A 60 10.62 10.40 12.76
C PRO A 60 10.02 9.54 13.89
N VAL A 61 8.70 9.58 14.03
CA VAL A 61 7.95 8.89 15.08
C VAL A 61 7.42 7.52 14.59
N PHE A 62 7.12 7.41 13.30
CA PHE A 62 6.60 6.20 12.67
C PHE A 62 7.67 5.25 12.14
N ARG A 63 8.87 5.75 11.83
CA ARG A 63 9.90 5.02 11.06
C ARG A 63 10.20 3.58 11.55
N GLU A 64 10.27 3.40 12.86
CA GLU A 64 10.67 2.13 13.49
C GLU A 64 9.50 1.29 14.01
N SER A 65 8.28 1.82 13.92
CA SER A 65 7.12 1.28 14.63
C SER A 65 5.94 0.95 13.73
N LEU A 66 5.68 1.81 12.74
CA LEU A 66 4.49 1.72 11.91
C LEU A 66 4.62 0.55 10.95
N SER A 67 3.95 -0.55 11.28
CA SER A 67 3.97 -1.77 10.48
C SER A 67 2.82 -1.85 9.48
N LYS A 68 1.66 -1.26 9.80
CA LYS A 68 0.50 -1.22 8.91
C LYS A 68 0.03 0.20 8.68
N LEU A 69 -0.11 0.57 7.42
CA LEU A 69 -0.64 1.86 7.01
C LEU A 69 -1.73 1.68 5.96
N SER A 70 -2.91 2.24 6.23
CA SER A 70 -3.97 2.34 5.25
C SER A 70 -4.34 3.78 4.94
N LEU A 71 -4.33 4.10 3.65
CA LEU A 71 -4.73 5.38 3.07
C LEU A 71 -5.76 5.16 1.95
N SER A 72 -6.45 4.03 1.98
CA SER A 72 -7.42 3.65 0.97
C SER A 72 -8.50 4.73 0.78
N ASP A 73 -8.99 4.88 -0.44
CA ASP A 73 -10.12 5.76 -0.76
C ASP A 73 -9.92 7.25 -0.40
N ASN A 74 -8.69 7.74 -0.62
CA ASN A 74 -8.35 9.15 -0.52
C ASN A 74 -8.08 9.75 -1.90
N ARG A 75 -7.58 10.99 -1.94
CA ARG A 75 -7.25 11.72 -3.17
C ARG A 75 -5.74 11.93 -3.30
N LEU A 76 -4.97 10.87 -3.09
CA LEU A 76 -3.51 10.96 -3.08
C LEU A 76 -2.88 11.31 -4.44
N GLY A 77 -3.63 11.19 -5.56
CA GLY A 77 -3.24 11.76 -6.85
C GLY A 77 -1.86 11.30 -7.35
N SER A 78 -1.11 12.24 -7.95
CA SER A 78 0.18 12.01 -8.62
C SER A 78 1.42 12.19 -7.72
N ILE A 79 1.30 12.72 -6.49
CA ILE A 79 2.48 13.13 -5.71
C ILE A 79 2.95 12.03 -4.73
N VAL A 80 2.29 10.88 -4.71
CA VAL A 80 2.69 9.72 -3.89
C VAL A 80 4.15 9.29 -4.17
N ALA A 81 4.69 9.55 -5.36
CA ALA A 81 6.07 9.19 -5.71
C ALA A 81 7.15 10.18 -5.19
N GLU A 82 6.98 11.50 -5.41
CA GLU A 82 8.04 12.50 -5.14
C GLU A 82 8.37 12.62 -3.64
N ASN A 83 7.37 12.50 -2.76
CA ASN A 83 7.59 12.63 -1.32
C ASN A 83 7.99 11.30 -0.67
N MET A 84 7.78 10.16 -1.34
CA MET A 84 8.17 8.85 -0.83
C MET A 84 9.67 8.57 -0.97
N GLU A 85 10.34 9.19 -1.95
CA GLU A 85 11.80 9.15 -2.04
C GLU A 85 12.45 9.67 -0.74
N LYS A 86 11.91 10.77 -0.18
CA LYS A 86 12.34 11.30 1.13
C LYS A 86 12.03 10.34 2.27
N LEU A 87 10.87 9.68 2.23
CA LEU A 87 10.44 8.72 3.24
C LEU A 87 11.30 7.46 3.32
N MET A 88 11.77 6.99 2.17
CA MET A 88 12.58 5.77 2.10
C MET A 88 14.08 6.05 2.13
N GLY A 89 14.52 7.29 1.91
CA GLY A 89 15.86 7.75 2.26
C GLY A 89 16.14 7.66 3.77
N GLU A 90 15.09 7.76 4.60
CA GLU A 90 15.18 7.69 6.07
C GLU A 90 14.57 6.41 6.68
N SER A 91 14.32 5.40 5.85
CA SER A 91 13.97 4.03 6.22
C SER A 91 12.72 3.87 7.11
N LEU A 92 11.57 3.66 6.47
CA LEU A 92 10.40 3.00 7.08
C LEU A 92 10.68 1.49 7.23
N VAL A 93 11.66 1.13 8.06
CA VAL A 93 12.13 -0.26 8.23
C VAL A 93 10.98 -1.18 8.62
N SER A 94 10.02 -0.70 9.40
CA SER A 94 9.00 -1.54 10.03
C SER A 94 7.77 -1.87 9.17
N VAL A 95 7.56 -1.15 8.06
CA VAL A 95 6.33 -1.27 7.26
C VAL A 95 6.27 -2.63 6.59
N SER A 96 5.19 -3.36 6.89
CA SER A 96 4.92 -4.70 6.36
C SER A 96 3.64 -4.76 5.52
N HIS A 97 2.64 -3.93 5.84
CA HIS A 97 1.36 -3.90 5.13
C HIS A 97 1.00 -2.47 4.74
N ILE A 98 0.73 -2.26 3.45
CA ILE A 98 0.30 -0.96 2.93
C ILE A 98 -0.97 -1.13 2.13
N ASN A 99 -1.95 -0.26 2.35
CA ASN A 99 -3.14 -0.15 1.54
C ASN A 99 -3.29 1.27 0.97
N ILE A 100 -3.14 1.40 -0.34
CA ILE A 100 -3.35 2.62 -1.12
C ILE A 100 -4.48 2.44 -2.15
N SER A 101 -5.39 1.50 -1.92
CA SER A 101 -6.45 1.21 -2.87
C SER A 101 -7.36 2.43 -3.11
N LYS A 102 -8.01 2.50 -4.27
CA LYS A 102 -9.00 3.55 -4.61
C LYS A 102 -8.48 5.00 -4.64
N ASN A 103 -7.17 5.21 -4.69
CA ASN A 103 -6.59 6.56 -4.70
C ASN A 103 -6.46 7.21 -6.07
N ARG A 104 -6.79 6.48 -7.15
CA ARG A 104 -6.69 6.96 -8.54
C ARG A 104 -5.28 7.48 -8.89
N GLY A 105 -4.24 6.84 -8.32
CA GLY A 105 -2.86 7.33 -8.39
C GLY A 105 -2.14 7.15 -9.74
N LYS A 106 -2.79 6.59 -10.77
CA LYS A 106 -2.26 6.47 -12.15
C LYS A 106 -0.80 5.96 -12.19
N ASN A 107 0.11 6.67 -12.85
CA ASN A 107 1.52 6.25 -12.99
C ASN A 107 2.23 6.22 -11.65
N GLU A 108 1.86 7.12 -10.75
CA GLU A 108 2.58 7.39 -9.53
C GLU A 108 2.25 6.36 -8.45
N ALA A 109 1.08 5.71 -8.54
CA ALA A 109 0.81 4.47 -7.82
C ALA A 109 1.78 3.34 -8.23
N ALA A 110 2.15 3.23 -9.51
CA ALA A 110 3.08 2.21 -9.97
C ALA A 110 4.51 2.48 -9.50
N ILE A 111 4.94 3.74 -9.53
CA ILE A 111 6.21 4.18 -8.96
C ILE A 111 6.25 3.86 -7.47
N PHE A 112 5.20 4.23 -6.72
CA PHE A 112 5.09 3.93 -5.29
C PHE A 112 5.20 2.42 -4.99
N ILE A 113 4.51 1.58 -5.76
CA ILE A 113 4.60 0.11 -5.62
C ILE A 113 6.03 -0.36 -5.85
N SER A 114 6.66 0.08 -6.95
CA SER A 114 8.06 -0.27 -7.27
C SER A 114 9.03 0.10 -6.16
N ASP A 115 8.86 1.30 -5.63
CA ASP A 115 9.65 1.86 -4.56
C ASP A 115 9.50 1.09 -3.24
N MET A 116 8.25 0.79 -2.84
CA MET A 116 7.97 -0.05 -1.67
C MET A 116 8.60 -1.43 -1.81
N ILE A 117 8.45 -2.08 -2.96
CA ILE A 117 9.03 -3.40 -3.24
C ILE A 117 10.57 -3.34 -3.12
N SER A 118 11.18 -2.28 -3.64
CA SER A 118 12.65 -2.17 -3.71
C SER A 118 13.29 -1.79 -2.37
N ARG A 119 12.58 -1.06 -1.50
CA ARG A 119 13.18 -0.39 -0.34
C ARG A 119 12.60 -0.77 1.01
N ALA A 120 11.45 -1.45 1.08
CA ALA A 120 10.86 -1.89 2.35
C ALA A 120 11.22 -3.36 2.64
N PRO A 121 12.25 -3.64 3.45
CA PRO A 121 12.78 -5.01 3.63
C PRO A 121 11.82 -5.96 4.36
N HIS A 122 10.86 -5.41 5.10
CA HIS A 122 9.86 -6.14 5.86
C HIS A 122 8.48 -6.18 5.17
N LEU A 123 8.39 -5.71 3.92
CA LEU A 123 7.14 -5.66 3.17
C LEU A 123 6.59 -7.06 2.89
N VAL A 124 5.36 -7.29 3.35
CA VAL A 124 4.59 -8.53 3.19
C VAL A 124 3.48 -8.33 2.18
N SER A 125 2.74 -7.23 2.26
CA SER A 125 1.61 -6.99 1.36
C SER A 125 1.44 -5.53 0.93
N ILE A 126 1.08 -5.32 -0.33
CA ILE A 126 0.56 -4.06 -0.85
C ILE A 126 -0.84 -4.30 -1.44
N ASN A 127 -1.81 -3.49 -1.02
CA ASN A 127 -3.07 -3.33 -1.72
C ASN A 127 -3.07 -2.02 -2.53
N ALA A 128 -3.07 -2.15 -3.86
CA ALA A 128 -3.12 -1.04 -4.80
C ALA A 128 -4.27 -1.17 -5.81
N ALA A 129 -5.34 -1.87 -5.40
CA ALA A 129 -6.54 -2.00 -6.22
C ALA A 129 -7.15 -0.62 -6.56
N PHE A 130 -7.83 -0.50 -7.70
CA PHE A 130 -8.54 0.74 -8.09
C PHE A 130 -7.66 2.02 -8.16
N ASN A 131 -6.45 1.94 -8.72
CA ASN A 131 -5.58 3.11 -8.90
C ASN A 131 -5.55 3.67 -10.32
N ILE A 132 -6.27 3.06 -11.27
CA ILE A 132 -6.36 3.53 -12.66
C ILE A 132 -4.97 3.64 -13.30
N MET A 133 -4.08 2.68 -13.01
CA MET A 133 -2.74 2.61 -13.58
C MET A 133 -2.82 2.37 -15.10
N PRO A 134 -2.11 3.16 -15.93
CA PRO A 134 -2.05 2.93 -17.38
C PRO A 134 -1.14 1.74 -17.76
N PRO A 135 -1.20 1.26 -19.01
CA PRO A 135 -0.44 0.08 -19.46
C PRO A 135 1.06 0.08 -19.10
N GLU A 136 1.71 1.22 -19.22
CA GLU A 136 3.16 1.40 -19.01
C GLU A 136 3.56 1.15 -17.56
N SER A 137 2.63 1.32 -16.62
CA SER A 137 2.83 1.02 -15.20
C SER A 137 3.16 -0.45 -14.94
N PHE A 138 2.74 -1.36 -15.83
CA PHE A 138 3.08 -2.77 -15.72
C PHE A 138 4.58 -3.00 -15.73
N THR A 139 5.31 -2.38 -16.66
CA THR A 139 6.76 -2.56 -16.81
C THR A 139 7.51 -2.12 -15.56
N VAL A 140 7.08 -1.01 -14.95
CA VAL A 140 7.65 -0.48 -13.70
C VAL A 140 7.50 -1.50 -12.57
N ILE A 141 6.27 -1.97 -12.34
CA ILE A 141 5.96 -2.94 -11.28
C ILE A 141 6.65 -4.29 -11.52
N PHE A 142 6.64 -4.75 -12.77
CA PHE A 142 7.26 -6.02 -13.16
C PHE A 142 8.77 -6.03 -12.90
N ASN A 143 9.48 -4.96 -13.28
CA ASN A 143 10.92 -4.88 -13.06
C ASN A 143 11.27 -4.88 -11.57
N ALA A 144 10.49 -4.15 -10.74
CA ALA A 144 10.67 -4.16 -9.30
C ALA A 144 10.46 -5.56 -8.70
N LEU A 145 9.40 -6.26 -9.11
CA LEU A 145 9.15 -7.65 -8.70
C LEU A 145 10.27 -8.59 -9.16
N ASP A 146 10.72 -8.46 -10.40
CA ASP A 146 11.78 -9.31 -10.96
C ASP A 146 13.08 -9.19 -10.18
N MET A 147 13.47 -7.97 -9.84
CA MET A 147 14.63 -7.71 -8.97
C MET A 147 14.41 -8.22 -7.55
N HIS A 148 13.27 -7.92 -6.93
CA HIS A 148 12.94 -8.37 -5.58
C HIS A 148 13.03 -9.88 -5.41
N PHE A 149 12.47 -10.65 -6.34
CA PHE A 149 12.51 -12.12 -6.27
C PHE A 149 13.87 -12.71 -6.64
N LYS A 150 14.68 -12.04 -7.48
CA LYS A 150 16.10 -12.40 -7.68
C LYS A 150 16.91 -12.27 -6.38
N GLU A 151 16.55 -11.31 -5.54
CA GLU A 151 17.22 -11.03 -4.26
C GLU A 151 16.60 -11.79 -3.06
N ARG A 152 15.73 -12.78 -3.33
CA ARG A 152 15.02 -13.58 -2.29
C ARG A 152 14.10 -12.75 -1.40
N GLY A 153 13.46 -11.74 -1.97
CA GLY A 153 12.43 -10.93 -1.33
C GLY A 153 11.27 -11.74 -0.76
N LYS A 154 10.57 -11.14 0.22
CA LYS A 154 9.53 -11.80 1.04
C LYS A 154 8.11 -11.30 0.77
N LEU A 155 7.89 -10.61 -0.35
CA LEU A 155 6.55 -10.11 -0.67
C LEU A 155 5.61 -11.30 -0.87
N GLU A 156 4.50 -11.30 -0.15
CA GLU A 156 3.52 -12.38 -0.18
C GLU A 156 2.30 -12.00 -1.02
N LEU A 157 1.92 -10.72 -1.05
CA LEU A 157 0.75 -10.23 -1.75
C LEU A 157 0.94 -8.85 -2.38
N LEU A 158 0.62 -8.75 -3.67
CA LEU A 158 0.43 -7.49 -4.39
C LEU A 158 -0.95 -7.52 -5.05
N ASP A 159 -1.89 -6.77 -4.50
CA ASP A 159 -3.24 -6.63 -5.07
C ASP A 159 -3.28 -5.49 -6.09
N LEU A 160 -3.46 -5.86 -7.35
CA LEU A 160 -3.61 -4.94 -8.50
C LEU A 160 -5.02 -5.06 -9.12
N THR A 161 -5.97 -5.68 -8.42
CA THR A 161 -7.35 -5.84 -8.91
C THR A 161 -7.97 -4.50 -9.28
N ASN A 162 -8.84 -4.50 -10.28
CA ASN A 162 -9.51 -3.29 -10.76
C ASN A 162 -8.56 -2.19 -11.27
N ASN A 163 -7.40 -2.60 -11.80
CA ASN A 163 -6.57 -1.80 -12.69
C ASN A 163 -6.65 -2.40 -14.11
N PRO A 164 -7.77 -2.22 -14.84
CA PRO A 164 -8.07 -2.99 -16.04
C PRO A 164 -7.08 -2.76 -17.19
N GLN A 165 -6.41 -1.61 -17.22
CA GLN A 165 -5.44 -1.27 -18.26
C GLN A 165 -4.12 -2.03 -18.11
N LEU A 166 -3.81 -2.55 -16.91
CA LEU A 166 -2.68 -3.45 -16.70
C LEU A 166 -2.93 -4.86 -17.28
N PHE A 167 -4.20 -5.21 -17.53
CA PHE A 167 -4.56 -6.51 -18.09
C PHE A 167 -4.40 -6.51 -19.61
N ILE A 168 -3.20 -6.84 -20.06
CA ILE A 168 -2.87 -7.15 -21.46
C ILE A 168 -2.47 -8.63 -21.50
N SER A 169 -2.91 -9.41 -22.51
CA SER A 169 -2.76 -10.88 -22.53
C SER A 169 -1.34 -11.38 -22.21
N GLU A 170 -0.31 -10.64 -22.63
CA GLU A 170 1.09 -10.94 -22.41
C GLU A 170 1.55 -10.79 -20.95
N THR A 171 0.98 -9.81 -20.23
CA THR A 171 1.33 -9.49 -18.83
C THR A 171 0.95 -10.60 -17.86
N THR A 172 -0.17 -11.29 -18.13
CA THR A 172 -0.73 -12.30 -17.22
C THR A 172 0.17 -13.52 -17.12
N SER A 173 0.79 -13.95 -18.24
CA SER A 173 1.75 -15.06 -18.22
C SER A 173 2.99 -14.70 -17.41
N GLN A 174 3.54 -13.50 -17.62
CA GLN A 174 4.80 -13.06 -17.01
C GLN A 174 4.75 -12.99 -15.48
N ILE A 175 3.63 -12.59 -14.90
CA ILE A 175 3.50 -12.44 -13.43
C ILE A 175 3.31 -13.77 -12.69
N THR A 176 2.87 -14.85 -13.37
CA THR A 176 2.63 -16.15 -12.72
C THR A 176 3.89 -16.77 -12.11
N LYS A 177 5.07 -16.34 -12.59
CA LYS A 177 6.38 -16.76 -12.06
C LYS A 177 6.64 -16.25 -10.65
N PHE A 178 5.99 -15.17 -10.23
CA PHE A 178 6.17 -14.59 -8.90
C PHE A 178 5.33 -15.37 -7.89
N GLN A 179 6.00 -16.17 -7.06
CA GLN A 179 5.35 -17.02 -6.07
C GLN A 179 6.06 -16.95 -4.72
N HIS A 180 5.27 -17.02 -3.65
CA HIS A 180 5.76 -17.17 -2.29
C HIS A 180 5.16 -18.45 -1.69
N ARG A 181 6.03 -19.42 -1.35
CA ARG A 181 5.62 -20.74 -0.83
C ARG A 181 4.58 -21.45 -1.72
N GLY A 182 4.71 -21.31 -3.05
CA GLY A 182 3.80 -21.91 -4.03
C GLY A 182 2.51 -21.13 -4.30
N ASN A 183 2.26 -20.02 -3.59
CA ASN A 183 1.10 -19.16 -3.84
C ASN A 183 1.47 -18.01 -4.78
N PRO A 184 0.60 -17.63 -5.74
CA PRO A 184 0.79 -16.45 -6.56
C PRO A 184 0.91 -15.18 -5.70
N VAL A 185 1.94 -14.39 -5.95
CA VAL A 185 2.19 -13.14 -5.20
C VAL A 185 1.32 -12.01 -5.72
N VAL A 186 1.06 -11.98 -7.03
CA VAL A 186 0.32 -10.89 -7.66
C VAL A 186 -1.10 -11.34 -7.99
N ILE A 187 -2.10 -10.59 -7.54
CA ILE A 187 -3.50 -10.82 -7.92
C ILE A 187 -3.99 -9.71 -8.84
N PHE A 188 -4.68 -10.15 -9.90
CA PHE A 188 -5.32 -9.29 -10.89
C PHE A 188 -6.76 -9.73 -11.10
N SER A 189 -7.62 -8.76 -11.38
CA SER A 189 -8.94 -9.00 -11.92
C SER A 189 -9.42 -7.77 -12.67
N ARG A 190 -10.19 -8.01 -13.74
CA ARG A 190 -10.99 -6.97 -14.42
C ARG A 190 -12.29 -6.65 -13.66
N ARG A 191 -12.60 -7.34 -12.56
CA ARG A 191 -13.88 -7.24 -11.84
C ARG A 191 -13.66 -7.09 -10.32
N PRO A 192 -14.55 -6.39 -9.59
CA PRO A 192 -14.41 -6.15 -8.16
C PRO A 192 -14.09 -7.42 -7.36
N ALA A 193 -13.20 -7.30 -6.37
CA ALA A 193 -12.65 -8.40 -5.55
C ALA A 193 -13.71 -9.34 -4.93
N HIS A 194 -14.98 -8.90 -4.85
CA HIS A 194 -16.10 -9.68 -4.33
C HIS A 194 -16.37 -11.00 -5.11
N PHE A 195 -15.90 -11.14 -6.35
CA PHE A 195 -16.04 -12.40 -7.11
C PHE A 195 -14.86 -13.38 -6.93
N GLN A 196 -13.69 -12.91 -6.49
CA GLN A 196 -12.48 -13.73 -6.45
C GLN A 196 -12.41 -14.60 -5.17
N ILE A 197 -12.98 -14.11 -4.06
CA ILE A 197 -13.12 -14.87 -2.80
C ILE A 197 -14.11 -16.04 -2.96
N MET A 198 -15.13 -15.92 -3.83
CA MET A 198 -16.04 -17.03 -4.12
C MET A 198 -15.41 -18.14 -4.98
N LEU A 199 -14.46 -17.82 -5.86
CA LEU A 199 -13.80 -18.83 -6.70
C LEU A 199 -12.79 -19.68 -5.93
N HIS A 200 -12.14 -19.13 -4.89
CA HIS A 200 -11.28 -19.93 -4.00
C HIS A 200 -12.05 -20.75 -2.96
N ARG A 201 -13.30 -20.38 -2.64
CA ARG A 201 -14.18 -21.16 -1.75
C ARG A 201 -15.15 -22.10 -2.47
N GLY A 202 -15.28 -21.98 -3.80
CA GLY A 202 -16.21 -22.74 -4.63
C GLY A 202 -15.70 -24.09 -5.16
N VAL A 203 -14.43 -24.45 -4.95
CA VAL A 203 -13.84 -25.72 -5.44
C VAL A 203 -13.83 -26.83 -4.36
N GLN A 204 -14.49 -26.63 -3.20
CA GLN A 204 -14.55 -27.65 -2.14
C GLN A 204 -15.95 -28.22 -1.82
N ARG A 205 -17.00 -27.92 -2.59
CA ARG A 205 -18.31 -28.58 -2.40
C ARG A 205 -19.03 -28.85 -3.71
N ALA A 206 -18.61 -29.89 -4.41
CA ALA A 206 -19.45 -30.66 -5.31
C ALA A 206 -18.81 -32.05 -5.51
N ASP A 207 -18.83 -32.85 -4.43
CA ASP A 207 -18.78 -34.30 -4.50
C ASP A 207 -19.21 -34.84 -3.13
N ARG A 208 -20.52 -35.09 -3.01
CA ARG A 208 -21.24 -36.08 -2.18
C ARG A 208 -22.71 -35.70 -2.08
#